data_AF-A0A2P2JIQ3-F1
#
_entry.id   AF-A0A2P2JIQ3-F1
#
_cell.length_a   1.000
_cell.length_b   1.000
_cell.length_c   1.000
_cell.angle_alpha   90.00
_cell.angle_beta   90.00
_cell.angle_gamma   90.00
#
_symmetry.space_group_name_H-M   'P 1'
#
loop_
_entity.id
_entity.type
_entity.pdbx_description
1 polymer ?
#
loop_
_entity_poly.entity_id
_entity_poly.type
_entity_poly.pdbx_seq_one_letter_code
_entity_poly.pdbx_strand_id
1 'polypeptide(L)'
;MALRTCQNLGRPFIPSVNLTKSPLRNCKFSVHDCVSDPNQSHKLVLEVKDKLERDYYSLPVGKNGRDDEDMILWFLRDRKFRVDEAVSKLSKAIKWRREFGVSDLCEESVESIAETGKAYVHDCLDVCDRPVLVVVASKHYPDHDPVQNEKLCVFLIEKALAKLPAGKEEILGIFDLRAFGTDNADLKFLTFLVDTNGHFA
;
A
#
# COMPACT_ATOMS: atom_id res chain seq x y z
N MET A 1 23.53 40.03 -24.84
CA MET A 1 24.99 39.98 -24.60
C MET A 1 25.25 38.71 -23.80
N ALA A 2 25.85 37.70 -24.44
CA ALA A 2 26.06 36.38 -23.85
C ALA A 2 27.34 36.37 -23.02
N LEU A 3 27.30 35.78 -21.83
CA LEU A 3 28.50 35.35 -21.12
C LEU A 3 28.29 33.92 -20.60
N ARG A 4 28.98 33.00 -21.27
CA ARG A 4 29.35 31.68 -20.77
C ARG A 4 30.44 31.85 -19.72
N THR A 5 30.40 31.06 -18.66
CA THR A 5 31.61 30.45 -18.08
C THR A 5 31.27 29.07 -17.52
N CYS A 6 31.82 28.05 -18.15
CA CYS A 6 31.90 26.68 -17.64
C CYS A 6 33.03 26.61 -16.60
N GLN A 7 32.82 25.92 -15.48
CA GLN A 7 33.90 25.40 -14.66
C GLN A 7 33.72 23.87 -14.53
N ASN A 8 34.73 23.17 -15.02
CA ASN A 8 34.86 21.72 -14.98
C ASN A 8 35.17 21.28 -13.54
N LEU A 9 34.25 20.54 -12.91
CA LEU A 9 34.55 19.69 -11.77
C LEU A 9 34.63 18.25 -12.28
N GLY A 10 35.82 17.66 -12.14
CA GLY A 10 36.16 16.33 -12.63
C GLY A 10 35.25 15.24 -12.04
N ARG A 11 34.86 14.28 -12.89
CA ARG A 11 34.21 13.04 -12.47
C ARG A 11 35.21 12.15 -11.70
N PRO A 12 34.86 11.60 -10.53
CA PRO A 12 35.65 10.52 -9.94
C PRO A 12 35.53 9.26 -10.81
N PHE A 13 36.69 8.62 -11.06
CA PHE A 13 36.81 7.33 -11.73
C PHE A 13 36.15 6.22 -10.89
N ILE A 14 35.20 5.48 -11.48
CA ILE A 14 34.65 4.25 -10.90
C ILE A 14 35.33 3.06 -11.59
N PRO A 15 35.99 2.13 -10.88
CA PRO A 15 36.54 0.92 -11.49
C PRO A 15 35.41 -0.01 -11.96
N SER A 16 35.53 -0.58 -13.16
CA SER A 16 34.58 -1.57 -13.67
C SER A 16 34.73 -2.89 -12.91
N VAL A 17 33.68 -3.33 -12.21
CA VAL A 17 33.61 -4.67 -11.62
C VAL A 17 33.16 -5.65 -12.69
N ASN A 18 34.05 -6.59 -13.05
CA ASN A 18 33.71 -7.69 -13.95
C ASN A 18 32.91 -8.75 -13.20
N LEU A 19 31.59 -8.78 -13.40
CA LEU A 19 30.74 -9.87 -12.94
C LEU A 19 30.81 -11.03 -13.93
N THR A 20 31.34 -12.16 -13.48
CA THR A 20 31.33 -13.44 -14.19
C THR A 20 29.89 -13.96 -14.29
N LYS A 21 29.42 -14.21 -15.52
CA LYS A 21 28.09 -14.75 -15.80
C LYS A 21 28.08 -16.25 -15.51
N SER A 22 27.46 -16.67 -14.39
CA SER A 22 26.95 -18.03 -14.25
C SER A 22 25.48 -18.08 -14.67
N PRO A 23 25.00 -19.16 -15.31
CA PRO A 23 23.64 -19.22 -15.83
C PRO A 23 22.66 -19.39 -14.67
N LEU A 24 21.85 -18.36 -14.42
CA LEU A 24 20.69 -18.46 -13.53
C LEU A 24 19.69 -19.45 -14.14
N ARG A 25 19.38 -20.50 -13.37
CA ARG A 25 18.27 -21.43 -13.64
C ARG A 25 16.99 -20.61 -13.80
N ASN A 26 16.40 -20.63 -14.99
CA ASN A 26 15.02 -20.17 -15.20
C ASN A 26 14.06 -21.06 -14.40
N CYS A 27 13.81 -20.70 -13.14
CA CYS A 27 12.58 -21.11 -12.47
C CYS A 27 11.44 -20.34 -13.16
N LYS A 28 10.78 -21.01 -14.11
CA LYS A 28 9.46 -20.57 -14.60
C LYS A 28 8.50 -20.57 -13.42
N PHE A 29 8.33 -19.41 -12.78
CA PHE A 29 7.12 -19.14 -12.02
C PHE A 29 5.99 -19.04 -13.04
N SER A 30 5.28 -20.15 -13.23
CA SER A 30 4.00 -20.15 -13.91
C SER A 30 3.02 -19.45 -12.99
N VAL A 31 2.83 -18.14 -13.17
CA VAL A 31 1.61 -17.48 -12.72
C VAL A 31 0.52 -18.03 -13.62
N HIS A 32 -0.22 -19.01 -13.10
CA HIS A 32 -1.45 -19.41 -13.74
C HIS A 32 -2.41 -18.23 -13.55
N ASP A 33 -2.60 -17.41 -14.58
CA ASP A 33 -3.70 -16.46 -14.65
C ASP A 33 -4.98 -17.29 -14.67
N CYS A 34 -5.49 -17.64 -13.48
CA CYS A 34 -6.82 -18.18 -13.36
C CYS A 34 -7.77 -16.99 -13.51
N VAL A 35 -8.63 -17.09 -14.54
CA VAL A 35 -9.75 -16.22 -14.90
C VAL A 35 -9.42 -15.09 -15.87
N SER A 36 -9.45 -15.43 -17.17
CA SER A 36 -9.56 -14.46 -18.28
C SER A 36 -11.01 -14.24 -18.72
N ASP A 37 -12.00 -14.85 -18.05
CA ASP A 37 -13.43 -14.76 -18.41
C ASP A 37 -14.19 -13.84 -17.42
N PRO A 38 -14.66 -12.65 -17.86
CA PRO A 38 -15.44 -11.73 -17.04
C PRO A 38 -16.72 -12.35 -16.43
N ASN A 39 -17.31 -13.35 -17.09
CA ASN A 39 -18.50 -14.02 -16.58
C ASN A 39 -18.19 -14.86 -15.34
N GLN A 40 -17.00 -15.46 -15.29
CA GLN A 40 -16.56 -16.28 -14.16
C GLN A 40 -16.24 -15.40 -12.93
N SER A 41 -15.58 -14.24 -13.12
CA SER A 41 -15.31 -13.33 -12.00
C SER A 41 -16.60 -12.78 -11.39
N HIS A 42 -17.58 -12.39 -12.21
CA HIS A 42 -18.87 -11.92 -11.72
C HIS A 42 -19.60 -12.98 -10.88
N LYS A 43 -19.59 -14.24 -11.33
CA LYS A 43 -20.16 -15.36 -10.57
C LYS A 43 -19.49 -15.53 -9.20
N LEU A 44 -18.16 -15.42 -9.13
CA LEU A 44 -17.41 -15.55 -7.87
C LEU A 44 -17.68 -14.38 -6.92
N VAL A 45 -17.80 -13.16 -7.45
CA VAL A 45 -18.17 -11.96 -6.67
C VAL A 45 -19.53 -12.16 -6.00
N LEU A 46 -20.52 -12.63 -6.76
CA LEU A 46 -21.85 -12.95 -6.21
C LEU A 46 -21.79 -14.05 -5.15
N GLU A 47 -21.00 -15.10 -5.37
CA GLU A 47 -20.85 -16.17 -4.37
C GLU A 47 -20.22 -15.67 -3.06
N VAL A 48 -19.20 -14.80 -3.14
CA VAL A 48 -18.61 -14.16 -1.95
C VAL A 48 -19.62 -13.27 -1.24
N LYS A 49 -20.39 -12.47 -1.99
CA LYS A 49 -21.43 -11.58 -1.47
C LYS A 49 -22.52 -12.35 -0.71
N ASP A 50 -23.04 -13.43 -1.28
CA ASP A 50 -24.01 -14.32 -0.63
C ASP A 50 -23.45 -14.96 0.65
N LYS A 51 -22.19 -15.41 0.62
CA LYS A 51 -21.52 -15.97 1.80
C LYS A 51 -21.36 -14.94 2.91
N LEU A 52 -20.91 -13.72 2.57
CA LEU A 52 -20.77 -12.64 3.54
C LEU A 52 -22.12 -12.19 4.09
N GLU A 53 -23.17 -12.17 3.28
CA GLU A 53 -24.52 -11.85 3.74
C GLU A 53 -25.06 -12.85 4.76
N ARG A 54 -24.88 -14.15 4.50
CA ARG A 54 -25.37 -15.19 5.39
C ARG A 54 -24.54 -15.31 6.66
N ASP A 55 -23.20 -15.36 6.52
CA ASP A 55 -22.30 -15.76 7.61
C ASP A 55 -21.76 -14.53 8.39
N TYR A 56 -21.82 -13.34 7.79
CA TYR A 56 -21.27 -12.09 8.34
C TYR A 56 -22.26 -10.91 8.23
N TYR A 57 -23.55 -11.15 8.44
CA TYR A 57 -24.64 -10.17 8.29
C TYR A 57 -24.45 -8.85 9.07
N SER A 58 -23.68 -8.86 10.17
CA SER A 58 -23.39 -7.69 11.02
C SER A 58 -22.25 -6.80 10.52
N LEU A 59 -21.60 -7.16 9.41
CA LEU A 59 -20.62 -6.30 8.77
C LEU A 59 -21.32 -5.16 8.01
N PRO A 60 -20.69 -3.97 7.97
CA PRO A 60 -21.23 -2.83 7.23
C PRO A 60 -21.42 -3.14 5.74
N VAL A 61 -22.36 -2.43 5.13
CA VAL A 61 -22.68 -2.46 3.70
C VAL A 61 -22.30 -1.14 3.03
N GLY A 62 -22.26 -1.12 1.70
CA GLY A 62 -21.83 0.02 0.88
C GLY A 62 -20.31 0.01 0.64
N LYS A 63 -19.75 1.20 0.38
CA LYS A 63 -18.32 1.37 0.08
C LYS A 63 -17.45 0.81 1.21
N ASN A 64 -16.45 0.00 0.87
CA ASN A 64 -15.59 -0.76 1.78
C ASN A 64 -16.37 -1.75 2.69
N GLY A 65 -17.59 -2.11 2.30
CA GLY A 65 -18.49 -3.00 3.03
C GLY A 65 -18.51 -4.42 2.47
N ARG A 66 -19.38 -5.26 3.05
CA ARG A 66 -19.50 -6.69 2.71
C ARG A 66 -20.10 -6.95 1.32
N ASP A 67 -20.65 -5.94 0.68
CA ASP A 67 -21.32 -5.96 -0.62
C ASP A 67 -20.63 -5.06 -1.67
N ASP A 68 -19.47 -4.49 -1.34
CA ASP A 68 -18.62 -3.72 -2.26
C ASP A 68 -17.96 -4.66 -3.27
N GLU A 69 -18.42 -4.59 -4.53
CA GLU A 69 -18.01 -5.51 -5.58
C GLU A 69 -16.54 -5.31 -5.99
N ASP A 70 -16.03 -4.09 -5.93
CA ASP A 70 -14.63 -3.78 -6.25
C ASP A 70 -13.72 -4.37 -5.16
N MET A 71 -14.08 -4.16 -3.89
CA MET A 71 -13.35 -4.72 -2.75
C MET A 71 -13.39 -6.27 -2.78
N ILE A 72 -14.55 -6.86 -3.05
CA ILE A 72 -14.71 -8.31 -3.19
C ILE A 72 -13.80 -8.85 -4.31
N LEU A 73 -13.80 -8.20 -5.47
CA LEU A 73 -12.99 -8.60 -6.62
C LEU A 73 -11.49 -8.51 -6.29
N TRP A 74 -11.06 -7.47 -5.58
CA TRP A 74 -9.68 -7.33 -5.13
C TRP A 74 -9.25 -8.50 -4.22
N PHE A 75 -10.05 -8.83 -3.19
CA PHE A 75 -9.72 -9.95 -2.29
C PHE A 75 -9.78 -11.31 -2.99
N LEU A 76 -10.64 -11.46 -4.00
CA LEU A 76 -10.63 -12.64 -4.86
C LEU A 76 -9.30 -12.73 -5.61
N ARG A 77 -8.80 -11.65 -6.23
CA ARG A 77 -7.50 -11.65 -6.91
C ARG A 77 -6.36 -11.97 -5.94
N ASP A 78 -6.33 -11.31 -4.78
CA ASP A 78 -5.34 -11.53 -3.72
C ASP A 78 -5.32 -13.00 -3.25
N ARG A 79 -6.48 -13.66 -3.20
CA ARG A 79 -6.63 -15.07 -2.79
C ARG A 79 -6.71 -16.04 -3.97
N LYS A 80 -6.25 -15.64 -5.16
CA LYS A 80 -6.22 -16.49 -6.37
C LYS A 80 -7.59 -17.11 -6.70
N PHE A 81 -8.63 -16.31 -6.56
CA PHE A 81 -10.03 -16.65 -6.77
C PHE A 81 -10.57 -17.79 -5.88
N ARG A 82 -9.95 -18.03 -4.72
CA ARG A 82 -10.48 -18.97 -3.72
C ARG A 82 -11.50 -18.28 -2.83
N VAL A 83 -12.77 -18.59 -3.06
CA VAL A 83 -13.92 -17.93 -2.40
C VAL A 83 -13.82 -17.93 -0.88
N ASP A 84 -13.57 -19.09 -0.25
CA ASP A 84 -13.55 -19.17 1.22
C ASP A 84 -12.38 -18.39 1.85
N GLU A 85 -11.23 -18.37 1.17
CA GLU A 85 -10.08 -17.56 1.60
C GLU A 85 -10.35 -16.07 1.44
N ALA A 86 -11.00 -15.66 0.34
CA ALA A 86 -11.40 -14.28 0.10
C ALA A 86 -12.41 -13.82 1.15
N VAL A 87 -13.47 -14.60 1.43
CA VAL A 87 -14.45 -14.33 2.50
C VAL A 87 -13.77 -14.19 3.86
N SER A 88 -12.86 -15.11 4.20
CA SER A 88 -12.14 -15.07 5.48
C SER A 88 -11.27 -13.83 5.63
N LYS A 89 -10.58 -13.42 4.56
CA LYS A 89 -9.69 -12.26 4.61
C LYS A 89 -10.44 -10.93 4.56
N LEU A 90 -11.43 -10.80 3.66
CA LEU A 90 -12.28 -9.63 3.53
C LEU A 90 -13.07 -9.34 4.82
N SER A 91 -13.67 -10.37 5.44
CA SER A 91 -14.40 -10.18 6.70
C SER A 91 -13.49 -9.69 7.84
N LYS A 92 -12.23 -10.13 7.90
CA LYS A 92 -11.23 -9.62 8.86
C LYS A 92 -10.84 -8.18 8.54
N ALA A 93 -10.62 -7.85 7.27
CA ALA A 93 -10.31 -6.49 6.83
C ALA A 93 -11.43 -5.51 7.19
N ILE A 94 -12.69 -5.84 6.90
CA ILE A 94 -13.84 -4.98 7.25
C ILE A 94 -13.95 -4.78 8.77
N LYS A 95 -13.76 -5.84 9.57
CA LYS A 95 -13.76 -5.73 11.04
C LYS A 95 -12.65 -4.81 11.54
N TRP A 96 -11.43 -5.01 11.06
CA TRP A 96 -10.29 -4.18 11.41
C TRP A 96 -10.53 -2.71 11.05
N ARG A 97 -11.04 -2.42 9.84
CA ARG A 97 -11.36 -1.03 9.42
C ARG A 97 -12.34 -0.35 10.38
N ARG A 98 -13.34 -1.08 10.85
CA ARG A 98 -14.32 -0.61 11.83
C ARG A 98 -13.70 -0.40 13.21
N GLU A 99 -12.89 -1.35 13.68
CA GLU A 99 -12.24 -1.29 15.00
C GLU A 99 -11.18 -0.17 15.08
N PHE A 100 -10.44 0.05 13.98
CA PHE A 100 -9.46 1.12 13.88
C PHE A 100 -10.10 2.51 13.73
N GLY A 101 -11.36 2.58 13.27
CA GLY A 101 -12.05 3.85 13.00
C GLY A 101 -11.56 4.52 11.73
N VAL A 102 -11.28 3.76 10.66
CA VAL A 102 -10.75 4.30 9.38
C VAL A 102 -11.66 5.37 8.81
N SER A 103 -12.99 5.19 8.92
CA SER A 103 -13.99 6.15 8.45
C SER A 103 -13.97 7.49 9.19
N ASP A 104 -13.39 7.53 10.39
CA ASP A 104 -13.31 8.74 11.23
C ASP A 104 -11.99 9.52 11.00
N LEU A 105 -11.06 8.97 10.20
CA LEU A 105 -9.80 9.63 9.90
C LEU A 105 -10.01 10.79 8.92
N CYS A 106 -9.59 11.98 9.33
CA CYS A 106 -9.57 13.18 8.50
C CYS A 106 -8.22 13.91 8.62
N GLU A 107 -7.98 14.87 7.73
CA GLU A 107 -6.72 15.64 7.71
C GLU A 107 -6.46 16.35 9.04
N GLU A 108 -7.51 16.93 9.65
CA GLU A 108 -7.45 17.57 10.97
C GLU A 108 -7.01 16.59 12.08
N SER A 109 -7.49 15.34 12.02
CA SER A 109 -7.19 14.33 13.04
C SER A 109 -5.73 13.88 13.08
N VAL A 110 -4.97 14.10 12.00
CA VAL A 110 -3.56 13.70 11.85
C VAL A 110 -2.64 14.88 11.55
N GLU A 111 -3.14 16.11 11.57
CA GLU A 111 -2.40 17.33 11.16
C GLU A 111 -1.08 17.47 11.94
N SER A 112 -1.16 17.45 13.28
CA SER A 112 0.01 17.62 14.16
C SER A 112 1.15 16.64 13.89
N ILE A 113 0.83 15.38 13.54
CA ILE A 113 1.84 14.38 13.23
C ILE A 113 2.28 14.45 11.76
N ALA A 114 1.39 14.85 10.85
CA ALA A 114 1.69 15.08 9.44
C ALA A 114 2.68 16.24 9.25
N GLU A 115 2.60 17.29 10.06
CA GLU A 115 3.51 18.45 10.05
C GLU A 115 4.98 18.09 10.28
N THR A 116 5.26 16.95 10.93
CA THR A 116 6.63 16.42 11.03
C THR A 116 7.25 16.17 9.65
N GLY A 117 6.42 15.90 8.64
CA GLY A 117 6.81 15.58 7.28
C GLY A 117 7.55 14.26 7.19
N LYS A 118 7.25 13.31 8.10
CA LYS A 118 7.80 11.95 8.10
C LYS A 118 7.20 11.06 7.01
N ALA A 119 6.01 11.38 6.53
CA ALA A 119 5.40 10.73 5.37
C ALA A 119 4.39 11.67 4.70
N TYR A 120 4.19 11.52 3.39
CA TYR A 120 3.19 12.27 2.63
C TYR A 120 2.86 11.56 1.30
N VAL A 121 1.67 11.82 0.76
CA VAL A 121 1.30 11.41 -0.59
C VAL A 121 1.73 12.52 -1.56
N HIS A 122 2.58 12.18 -2.53
CA HIS A 122 3.03 13.11 -3.57
C HIS A 122 1.85 13.60 -4.43
N ASP A 123 1.99 14.79 -5.01
CA ASP A 123 0.94 15.40 -5.83
C ASP A 123 0.82 14.77 -7.21
N CYS A 124 1.95 14.34 -7.78
CA CYS A 124 2.00 13.66 -9.07
C CYS A 124 2.02 12.15 -8.92
N LEU A 125 1.44 11.46 -9.92
CA LEU A 125 1.58 10.02 -10.10
C LEU A 125 2.97 9.67 -10.65
N ASP A 126 3.38 8.41 -10.50
CA ASP A 126 4.57 7.89 -11.17
C ASP A 126 4.33 7.66 -12.69
N VAL A 127 5.37 7.24 -13.40
CA VAL A 127 5.31 6.94 -14.85
C VAL A 127 4.39 5.75 -15.21
N CYS A 128 3.90 5.03 -14.21
CA CYS A 128 2.96 3.91 -14.34
C CYS A 128 1.55 4.28 -13.87
N ASP A 129 1.27 5.57 -13.64
CA ASP A 129 0.01 6.12 -13.14
C ASP A 129 -0.36 5.65 -11.72
N ARG A 130 0.64 5.41 -10.86
CA ARG A 130 0.43 5.02 -9.46
C ARG A 130 0.58 6.21 -8.53
N PRO A 131 -0.31 6.37 -7.54
CA PRO A 131 -0.10 7.29 -6.43
C PRO A 131 1.21 6.98 -5.69
N VAL A 132 1.96 8.02 -5.32
CA VAL A 132 3.26 7.86 -4.67
C VAL A 132 3.17 8.26 -3.20
N LEU A 133 3.43 7.32 -2.31
CA LEU A 133 3.57 7.55 -0.87
C LEU A 133 5.06 7.64 -0.54
N VAL A 134 5.50 8.80 -0.04
CA VAL A 134 6.89 9.05 0.34
C VAL A 134 7.01 9.00 1.85
N VAL A 135 8.01 8.28 2.36
CA VAL A 135 8.34 8.18 3.79
C VAL A 135 9.78 8.63 3.99
N VAL A 136 9.99 9.56 4.92
CA VAL A 136 11.31 10.07 5.32
C VAL A 136 11.65 9.46 6.67
N ALA A 137 12.33 8.32 6.66
CA ALA A 137 12.51 7.49 7.85
C ALA A 137 13.31 8.18 8.96
N SER A 138 14.23 9.09 8.61
CA SER A 138 15.02 9.87 9.57
C SER A 138 14.20 10.84 10.42
N LYS A 139 12.92 11.06 10.08
CA LYS A 139 11.98 11.89 10.85
C LYS A 139 11.02 11.06 11.72
N HIS A 140 11.08 9.74 11.61
CA HIS A 140 10.35 8.88 12.52
C HIS A 140 11.09 8.79 13.85
N TYR A 141 10.36 8.91 14.96
CA TYR A 141 10.93 8.75 16.30
C TYR A 141 9.92 7.98 17.14
N PRO A 142 10.32 6.90 17.84
CA PRO A 142 9.42 6.09 18.66
C PRO A 142 8.73 6.87 19.78
N ASP A 143 9.34 7.98 20.23
CA ASP A 143 8.80 8.83 21.31
C ASP A 143 7.60 9.69 20.84
N HIS A 144 7.40 9.83 19.53
CA HIS A 144 6.16 10.42 19.01
C HIS A 144 5.00 9.46 19.27
N ASP A 145 3.84 10.01 19.66
CA ASP A 145 2.64 9.24 20.00
C ASP A 145 2.40 8.07 19.01
N PRO A 146 2.56 6.81 19.46
CA PRO A 146 2.43 5.64 18.60
C PRO A 146 1.07 5.58 17.90
N VAL A 147 -0.01 5.95 18.59
CA VAL A 147 -1.36 5.94 18.03
C VAL A 147 -1.48 6.97 16.89
N GLN A 148 -0.85 8.13 17.02
CA GLN A 148 -0.84 9.14 15.96
C GLN A 148 0.00 8.69 14.77
N ASN A 149 1.11 7.99 14.98
CA ASN A 149 1.90 7.42 13.88
C ASN A 149 1.09 6.37 13.10
N GLU A 150 0.37 5.50 13.80
CA GLU A 150 -0.52 4.50 13.19
C GLU A 150 -1.65 5.16 12.40
N LYS A 151 -2.33 6.15 12.99
CA LYS A 151 -3.40 6.92 12.31
C LYS A 151 -2.89 7.64 11.07
N LEU A 152 -1.73 8.29 11.14
CA LEU A 152 -1.11 8.94 9.99
C LEU A 152 -0.81 7.93 8.88
N CYS A 153 -0.29 6.77 9.22
CA CYS A 153 -0.01 5.71 8.24
C CYS A 153 -1.27 5.30 7.49
N VAL A 154 -2.33 4.95 8.24
CA VAL A 154 -3.60 4.52 7.65
C VAL A 154 -4.22 5.63 6.82
N PHE A 155 -4.25 6.86 7.34
CA PHE A 155 -4.76 8.03 6.63
C PHE A 155 -4.03 8.26 5.30
N LEU A 156 -2.69 8.17 5.28
CA LEU A 156 -1.91 8.39 4.07
C LEU A 156 -2.11 7.27 3.03
N ILE A 157 -2.30 6.02 3.48
CA ILE A 157 -2.65 4.91 2.59
C ILE A 157 -4.04 5.14 1.98
N GLU A 158 -5.06 5.48 2.77
CA GLU A 158 -6.40 5.80 2.26
C GLU A 158 -6.37 7.01 1.30
N LYS A 159 -5.58 8.04 1.62
CA LYS A 159 -5.37 9.21 0.76
C LYS A 159 -4.69 8.83 -0.56
N ALA A 160 -3.77 7.86 -0.55
CA ALA A 160 -3.15 7.35 -1.77
C ALA A 160 -4.12 6.48 -2.59
N LEU A 161 -4.86 5.57 -1.96
CA LEU A 161 -5.87 4.73 -2.61
C LEU A 161 -6.98 5.58 -3.26
N ALA A 162 -7.41 6.66 -2.61
CA ALA A 162 -8.38 7.60 -3.17
C ALA A 162 -7.90 8.34 -4.44
N LYS A 163 -6.57 8.38 -4.68
CA LYS A 163 -5.97 8.94 -5.90
C LYS A 163 -5.76 7.91 -7.00
N LEU A 164 -6.10 6.63 -6.78
CA LEU A 164 -5.94 5.59 -7.81
C LEU A 164 -6.79 5.92 -9.04
N PRO A 165 -6.19 5.94 -10.25
CA PRO A 165 -6.95 6.00 -11.49
C PRO A 165 -7.83 4.76 -11.66
N ALA A 166 -8.91 4.89 -12.44
CA ALA A 166 -9.78 3.76 -12.74
C ALA A 166 -8.99 2.58 -13.34
N GLY A 167 -9.18 1.38 -12.78
CA GLY A 167 -8.48 0.17 -13.20
C GLY A 167 -7.04 0.02 -12.67
N LYS A 168 -6.58 0.90 -11.78
CA LYS A 168 -5.31 0.76 -11.05
C LYS A 168 -5.60 0.33 -9.61
N GLU A 169 -4.74 -0.54 -9.08
CA GLU A 169 -4.88 -1.14 -7.75
C GLU A 169 -3.59 -1.03 -6.92
N GLU A 170 -2.58 -0.33 -7.43
CA GLU A 170 -1.24 -0.29 -6.85
C GLU A 170 -0.80 1.14 -6.51
N ILE A 171 -0.21 1.29 -5.33
CA ILE A 171 0.50 2.50 -4.90
C ILE A 171 2.01 2.25 -4.91
N LEU A 172 2.81 3.29 -5.16
CA LEU A 172 4.27 3.24 -5.05
C LEU A 172 4.72 3.80 -3.70
N GLY A 173 5.37 2.97 -2.88
CA GLY A 173 6.06 3.43 -1.67
C GLY A 173 7.52 3.79 -1.94
N ILE A 174 7.93 5.00 -1.58
CA ILE A 174 9.34 5.46 -1.59
C ILE A 174 9.79 5.70 -0.16
N PHE A 175 10.79 4.95 0.29
CA PHE A 175 11.35 5.07 1.63
C PHE A 175 12.74 5.72 1.56
N ASP A 176 12.82 6.98 1.96
CA ASP A 176 14.07 7.69 2.12
C ASP A 176 14.73 7.32 3.45
N LEU A 177 15.78 6.51 3.35
CA LEU A 177 16.57 6.04 4.48
C LEU A 177 17.84 6.89 4.72
N ARG A 178 18.02 8.00 4.00
CA ARG A 178 19.15 8.91 4.26
C ARG A 178 19.03 9.46 5.68
N ALA A 179 20.14 9.45 6.41
CA ALA A 179 20.21 9.87 7.82
C ALA A 179 19.32 9.07 8.80
N PHE A 180 18.79 7.90 8.39
CA PHE A 180 18.14 6.98 9.32
C PHE A 180 19.19 6.40 10.28
N GLY A 181 18.93 6.48 11.59
CA GLY A 181 19.78 5.95 12.65
C GLY A 181 19.02 5.11 13.66
N THR A 182 19.72 4.65 14.69
CA THR A 182 19.13 3.84 15.77
C THR A 182 18.00 4.55 16.50
N ASP A 183 18.08 5.87 16.64
CA ASP A 183 17.08 6.69 17.33
C ASP A 183 15.75 6.75 16.58
N ASN A 184 15.76 6.42 15.28
CA ASN A 184 14.56 6.36 14.45
C ASN A 184 13.93 4.96 14.40
N ALA A 185 14.62 3.92 14.91
CA ALA A 185 14.19 2.55 14.76
C ALA A 185 13.01 2.23 15.68
N ASP A 186 11.87 1.88 15.08
CA ASP A 186 10.64 1.55 15.80
C ASP A 186 10.11 0.18 15.38
N LEU A 187 10.47 -0.86 16.14
CA LEU A 187 10.05 -2.22 15.86
C LEU A 187 8.55 -2.44 16.10
N LYS A 188 7.94 -1.67 17.00
CA LYS A 188 6.49 -1.76 17.26
C LYS A 188 5.74 -1.23 16.04
N PHE A 189 6.13 -0.06 15.55
CA PHE A 189 5.53 0.51 14.35
C PHE A 189 5.78 -0.35 13.10
N LEU A 190 6.98 -0.95 12.97
CA LEU A 190 7.24 -1.89 11.87
C LEU A 190 6.32 -3.12 11.92
N THR A 191 6.06 -3.66 13.12
CA THR A 191 5.12 -4.77 13.30
C THR A 191 3.72 -4.35 12.88
N PHE A 192 3.29 -3.16 13.31
CA PHE A 192 2.03 -2.57 12.87
C PHE A 192 1.93 -2.45 11.35
N LEU A 193 2.98 -1.96 10.66
CA LEU A 193 2.98 -1.84 9.20
C LEU A 193 2.78 -3.19 8.51
N VAL A 194 3.42 -4.25 9.00
CA VAL A 194 3.31 -5.61 8.46
C VAL A 194 1.90 -6.17 8.69
N ASP A 195 1.37 -6.01 9.89
CA ASP A 195 0.04 -6.51 10.26
C ASP A 195 -1.06 -5.79 9.45
N THR A 196 -0.92 -4.48 9.28
CA THR A 196 -1.93 -3.64 8.61
C THR A 196 -1.99 -3.87 7.10
N ASN A 197 -0.88 -4.24 6.47
CA ASN A 197 -0.82 -4.49 5.03
C ASN A 197 -1.82 -5.58 4.55
N GLY A 198 -2.26 -6.47 5.44
CA GLY A 198 -3.26 -7.49 5.12
C GLY A 198 -4.71 -6.97 5.01
N HIS A 199 -4.97 -5.72 5.41
CA HIS A 199 -6.32 -5.17 5.57
C HIS A 199 -6.74 -4.13 4.53
N PHE A 200 -5.80 -3.61 3.74
CA PHE A 200 -6.10 -2.71 2.64
C PHE A 200 -6.47 -3.49 1.36
N ALA A 201 -7.39 -2.93 0.60
CA ALA A 201 -7.85 -3.38 -0.71
C ALA A 201 -8.05 -2.17 -1.61
#